data_AF-A0A6L8QD23-F1
#
_entry.id   AF-A0A6L8QD23-F1
#
_cell.length_a   1.000
_cell.length_b   1.000
_cell.length_c   1.000
_cell.angle_alpha   90.00
_cell.angle_beta   90.00
_cell.angle_gamma   90.00
#
_symmetry.space_group_name_H-M   'P 1'
#
loop_
_entity.id
_entity.type
_entity.pdbx_description
1 polymer ?
#
loop_
_entity_poly.entity_id
_entity_poly.type
_entity_poly.pdbx_seq_one_letter_code
_entity_poly.pdbx_strand_id
1 'polypeptide(L)'
;MNIRFENVEQIFEGCLRGNQLMLSGKGLSVEESRLLWQSPRMREISWLDLDDNNLGDQGVQLLTECEFLENIQYLNLNQNNVSDEGLKFLANAKYLGKLKRLHLKGNPIKGEGILYLFNSETLVNLATFQLNEGWTCKKKEGWRYKPQI
;
A
#
# COMPACT_ATOMS: atom_id res chain seq x y z
N MET A 1 9.21 -3.37 23.04
CA MET A 1 8.11 -3.14 22.07
C MET A 1 6.91 -3.92 22.57
N ASN A 2 5.73 -3.31 22.59
CA ASN A 2 4.50 -4.01 22.95
C ASN A 2 3.94 -4.63 21.66
N ILE A 3 4.13 -5.94 21.48
CA ILE A 3 3.56 -6.68 20.36
C ILE A 3 2.09 -6.95 20.69
N ARG A 4 1.18 -6.43 19.86
CA ARG A 4 -0.26 -6.57 19.98
C ARG A 4 -0.77 -7.84 19.31
N PHE A 5 -0.12 -8.29 18.25
CA PHE A 5 -0.47 -9.50 17.51
C PHE A 5 0.70 -10.48 17.46
N GLU A 6 0.47 -11.70 17.93
CA GLU A 6 1.51 -12.75 18.01
C GLU A 6 1.57 -13.60 16.74
N ASN A 7 0.51 -13.62 15.95
CA ASN A 7 0.40 -14.38 14.70
C ASN A 7 -0.55 -13.70 13.70
N VAL A 8 -0.54 -14.18 12.45
CA VAL A 8 -1.31 -13.57 11.36
C VAL A 8 -2.81 -13.83 11.49
N GLU A 9 -3.20 -14.91 12.16
CA GLU A 9 -4.59 -15.29 12.40
C GLU A 9 -5.29 -14.27 13.28
N GLN A 10 -4.61 -13.76 14.32
CA GLN A 10 -5.11 -12.66 15.16
C GLN A 10 -5.26 -11.36 14.37
N ILE A 11 -4.38 -11.11 13.37
CA ILE A 11 -4.50 -9.94 12.49
C ILE A 11 -5.71 -10.08 11.57
N PHE A 12 -5.96 -11.29 11.06
CA PHE A 12 -7.07 -11.56 10.13
C PHE A 12 -8.44 -11.65 10.81
N GLU A 13 -8.49 -11.90 12.11
CA GLU A 13 -9.73 -12.09 12.85
C GLU A 13 -10.67 -10.88 12.69
N GLY A 14 -11.87 -11.14 12.16
CA GLY A 14 -12.88 -10.11 11.89
C GLY A 14 -12.54 -9.11 10.78
N CYS A 15 -11.39 -9.26 10.11
CA CYS A 15 -10.86 -8.30 9.13
C CYS A 15 -11.00 -8.78 7.68
N LEU A 16 -11.26 -10.07 7.46
CA LEU A 16 -11.42 -10.64 6.13
C LEU A 16 -12.88 -10.65 5.67
N ARG A 17 -13.09 -10.19 4.42
CA ARG A 17 -14.38 -10.27 3.70
C ARG A 17 -14.12 -10.72 2.26
N GLY A 18 -14.13 -12.03 2.04
CA GLY A 18 -13.70 -12.60 0.77
C GLY A 18 -12.23 -12.25 0.51
N ASN A 19 -11.94 -11.60 -0.62
CA ASN A 19 -10.60 -11.16 -1.03
C ASN A 19 -10.21 -9.76 -0.52
N GLN A 20 -10.96 -9.24 0.46
CA GLN A 20 -10.73 -7.94 1.07
C GLN A 20 -10.23 -8.12 2.51
N LEU A 21 -9.13 -7.46 2.83
CA LEU A 21 -8.52 -7.44 4.15
C LEU A 21 -8.55 -6.00 4.69
N MET A 22 -9.35 -5.80 5.73
CA MET A 22 -9.64 -4.50 6.34
C MET A 22 -8.87 -4.31 7.64
N LEU A 23 -7.73 -3.63 7.58
CA LEU A 23 -6.79 -3.45 8.71
C LEU A 23 -6.61 -1.98 9.09
N SER A 24 -7.58 -1.13 8.74
CA SER A 24 -7.55 0.28 9.14
C SER A 24 -7.53 0.44 10.68
N GLY A 25 -6.67 1.32 11.20
CA GLY A 25 -6.64 1.69 12.62
C GLY A 25 -6.20 0.56 13.57
N LYS A 26 -5.50 -0.47 13.07
CA LYS A 26 -5.07 -1.61 13.89
C LYS A 26 -3.82 -1.30 14.71
N GLY A 27 -3.13 -0.21 14.39
CA GLY A 27 -1.88 0.18 15.05
C GLY A 27 -0.75 -0.81 14.78
N LEU A 28 -0.74 -1.43 13.60
CA LEU A 28 0.28 -2.39 13.20
C LEU A 28 1.66 -1.73 13.20
N SER A 29 2.60 -2.36 13.90
CA SER A 29 4.03 -2.03 13.78
C SER A 29 4.64 -2.68 12.52
N VAL A 30 5.88 -2.29 12.21
CA VAL A 30 6.67 -2.93 11.16
C VAL A 30 6.81 -4.43 11.43
N GLU A 31 7.11 -4.83 12.67
CA GLU A 31 7.28 -6.21 13.08
C GLU A 31 6.01 -7.02 12.89
N GLU A 32 4.86 -6.48 13.29
CA GLU A 32 3.57 -7.15 13.15
C GLU A 32 3.15 -7.26 11.68
N SER A 33 3.46 -6.25 10.87
CA SER A 33 3.23 -6.31 9.42
C SER A 33 4.00 -7.45 8.74
N ARG A 34 5.18 -7.86 9.27
CA ARG A 34 5.92 -9.01 8.72
C ARG A 34 5.12 -10.30 8.79
N LEU A 35 4.25 -10.47 9.79
CA LEU A 35 3.38 -11.64 9.91
C LEU A 35 2.43 -11.72 8.70
N LEU A 36 1.97 -10.58 8.18
CA LEU A 36 1.17 -10.52 6.95
C LEU A 36 2.00 -10.98 5.75
N TRP A 37 3.20 -10.43 5.60
CA TRP A 37 4.06 -10.67 4.43
C TRP A 37 4.65 -12.09 4.37
N GLN A 38 4.58 -12.83 5.48
CA GLN A 38 4.97 -14.24 5.55
C GLN A 38 3.78 -15.19 5.36
N SER A 39 2.56 -14.69 5.24
CA SER A 39 1.36 -15.51 5.13
C SER A 39 0.98 -15.78 3.67
N PRO A 40 0.99 -17.04 3.20
CA PRO A 40 0.56 -17.39 1.84
C PRO A 40 -0.88 -16.98 1.51
N ARG A 41 -1.73 -16.82 2.52
CA ARG A 41 -3.11 -16.31 2.37
C ARG A 41 -3.19 -14.94 1.72
N MET A 42 -2.11 -14.15 1.78
CA MET A 42 -2.06 -12.87 1.07
C MET A 42 -2.24 -13.01 -0.45
N ARG A 43 -1.98 -14.20 -1.03
CA ARG A 43 -2.28 -14.51 -2.43
C ARG A 43 -3.77 -14.42 -2.78
N GLU A 44 -4.65 -14.59 -1.79
CA GLU A 44 -6.10 -14.51 -1.98
C GLU A 44 -6.62 -13.07 -1.92
N ILE A 45 -5.79 -12.12 -1.48
CA ILE A 45 -6.19 -10.74 -1.23
C ILE A 45 -6.01 -9.91 -2.49
N SER A 46 -7.04 -9.16 -2.85
CA SER A 46 -7.02 -8.17 -3.94
C SER A 46 -7.27 -6.75 -3.47
N TRP A 47 -7.81 -6.59 -2.25
CA TRP A 47 -8.11 -5.32 -1.64
C TRP A 47 -7.52 -5.30 -0.25
N LEU A 48 -6.51 -4.45 -0.05
CA LEU A 48 -5.79 -4.34 1.20
C LEU A 48 -5.91 -2.93 1.73
N ASP A 49 -6.61 -2.79 2.85
CA ASP A 49 -6.76 -1.53 3.55
C ASP A 49 -5.87 -1.51 4.80
N LEU A 50 -4.83 -0.68 4.79
CA LEU A 50 -3.88 -0.50 5.89
C LEU A 50 -3.93 0.94 6.43
N ASP A 51 -4.98 1.73 6.15
CA ASP A 51 -5.09 3.11 6.64
C ASP A 51 -4.83 3.22 8.15
N ASP A 52 -4.21 4.31 8.59
CA ASP A 52 -4.00 4.61 10.01
C ASP A 52 -3.28 3.47 10.75
N ASN A 53 -2.08 3.14 10.26
CA ASN A 53 -1.13 2.24 10.92
C ASN A 53 0.25 2.92 11.00
N ASN A 54 1.27 2.24 11.53
CA ASN A 54 2.60 2.83 11.69
C ASN A 54 3.66 2.03 10.92
N LEU A 55 3.40 1.77 9.65
CA LEU A 55 4.31 0.98 8.81
C LEU A 55 5.61 1.75 8.47
N GLY A 56 5.50 3.05 8.19
CA GLY A 56 6.61 3.85 7.68
C GLY A 56 7.23 3.28 6.40
N ASP A 57 8.35 3.88 5.99
CA ASP A 57 9.06 3.43 4.77
C ASP A 57 9.58 2.00 4.89
N GLN A 58 9.99 1.58 6.09
CA GLN A 58 10.49 0.22 6.34
C GLN A 58 9.39 -0.84 6.18
N GLY A 59 8.19 -0.59 6.72
CA GLY A 59 7.05 -1.48 6.54
C GLY A 59 6.61 -1.57 5.08
N VAL A 60 6.65 -0.44 4.37
CA VAL A 60 6.41 -0.39 2.92
C VAL A 60 7.48 -1.18 2.16
N GLN A 61 8.77 -1.05 2.48
CA GLN A 61 9.83 -1.82 1.84
C GLN A 61 9.54 -3.33 1.93
N LEU A 62 9.20 -3.83 3.12
CA LEU A 62 8.87 -5.25 3.33
C LEU A 62 7.64 -5.69 2.53
N LEU A 63 6.61 -4.84 2.47
CA LEU A 63 5.44 -5.07 1.63
C LEU A 63 5.86 -5.25 0.17
N THR A 64 6.74 -4.40 -0.36
CA THR A 64 7.16 -4.45 -1.78
C THR A 64 8.01 -5.66 -2.15
N GLU A 65 8.64 -6.30 -1.17
CA GLU A 65 9.44 -7.53 -1.32
C GLU A 65 8.58 -8.81 -1.21
N CYS A 66 7.30 -8.69 -0.81
CA CYS A 66 6.41 -9.82 -0.57
C CYS A 66 5.84 -10.41 -1.88
N GLU A 67 6.24 -11.64 -2.21
CA GLU A 67 5.76 -12.34 -3.42
C GLU A 67 4.28 -12.74 -3.37
N PHE A 68 3.67 -12.76 -2.18
CA PHE A 68 2.28 -13.15 -2.01
C PHE A 68 1.28 -12.05 -2.43
N LEU A 69 1.74 -10.84 -2.78
CA LEU A 69 0.88 -9.70 -3.11
C LEU A 69 0.53 -9.57 -4.60
N GLU A 70 0.81 -10.59 -5.40
CA GLU A 70 0.61 -10.61 -6.85
C GLU A 70 -0.84 -10.31 -7.33
N ASN A 71 -1.82 -10.42 -6.44
CA ASN A 71 -3.25 -10.21 -6.73
C ASN A 71 -3.80 -8.88 -6.23
N ILE A 72 -3.00 -8.06 -5.54
CA ILE A 72 -3.44 -6.75 -5.03
C ILE A 72 -3.81 -5.82 -6.20
N GLN A 73 -5.03 -5.32 -6.17
CA GLN A 73 -5.58 -4.34 -7.11
C GLN A 73 -5.87 -3.00 -6.45
N TYR A 74 -6.14 -3.02 -5.15
CA TYR A 74 -6.35 -1.84 -4.32
C TYR A 74 -5.46 -1.91 -3.08
N LEU A 75 -4.70 -0.84 -2.83
CA LEU A 75 -3.87 -0.69 -1.66
C LEU A 75 -4.12 0.67 -1.03
N ASN A 76 -4.52 0.67 0.24
CA ASN A 76 -4.63 1.88 1.03
C ASN A 76 -3.51 1.95 2.07
N LEU A 77 -2.65 2.95 1.93
CA LEU A 77 -1.55 3.28 2.83
C LEU A 77 -1.72 4.69 3.40
N ASN A 78 -2.95 5.21 3.46
CA ASN A 78 -3.21 6.49 4.11
C ASN A 78 -2.66 6.49 5.55
N GLN A 79 -2.13 7.63 6.00
CA GLN A 79 -1.70 7.82 7.38
C GLN A 79 -0.77 6.71 7.90
N ASN A 80 0.26 6.36 7.12
CA ASN A 80 1.23 5.31 7.48
C ASN A 80 2.65 5.84 7.67
N ASN A 81 2.84 7.15 7.75
CA ASN A 81 4.14 7.81 7.83
C ASN A 81 5.09 7.44 6.67
N VAL A 82 4.54 7.28 5.46
CA VAL A 82 5.28 6.98 4.23
C VAL A 82 5.89 8.26 3.66
N SER A 83 7.18 8.29 3.38
CA SER A 83 7.86 9.44 2.79
C SER A 83 8.10 9.26 1.29
N ASP A 84 8.84 10.18 0.68
CA ASP A 84 9.32 10.05 -0.70
C ASP A 84 10.17 8.78 -0.91
N GLU A 85 10.91 8.30 0.11
CA GLU A 85 11.67 7.04 0.02
C GLU A 85 10.74 5.82 0.00
N GLY A 86 9.66 5.83 0.77
CA GLY A 86 8.62 4.80 0.68
C GLY A 86 7.99 4.70 -0.70
N LEU A 87 7.78 5.84 -1.38
CA LEU A 87 7.30 5.84 -2.77
C LEU A 87 8.30 5.22 -3.75
N LYS A 88 9.59 5.39 -3.51
CA LYS A 88 10.64 4.75 -4.31
C LYS A 88 10.59 3.23 -4.17
N PHE A 89 10.37 2.70 -2.96
CA PHE A 89 10.16 1.26 -2.78
C PHE A 89 8.90 0.80 -3.53
N LEU A 90 7.76 1.49 -3.36
CA LEU A 90 6.51 1.15 -4.07
C LEU A 90 6.68 1.14 -5.59
N ALA A 91 7.39 2.12 -6.15
CA ALA A 91 7.66 2.21 -7.57
C ALA A 91 8.51 1.05 -8.12
N ASN A 92 9.20 0.31 -7.26
CA ASN A 92 10.03 -0.85 -7.60
C ASN A 92 9.42 -2.18 -7.12
N ALA A 93 8.15 -2.18 -6.69
CA ALA A 93 7.46 -3.34 -6.15
C ALA A 93 7.15 -4.40 -7.24
N LYS A 94 8.02 -5.41 -7.34
CA LYS A 94 7.96 -6.45 -8.38
C LYS A 94 6.65 -7.24 -8.39
N TYR A 95 6.01 -7.38 -7.24
CA TYR A 95 4.81 -8.20 -7.06
C TYR A 95 3.51 -7.39 -7.04
N LEU A 96 3.56 -6.07 -7.22
CA LEU A 96 2.36 -5.22 -7.27
C LEU A 96 1.94 -4.87 -8.71
N GLY A 97 2.31 -5.70 -9.69
CA GLY A 97 2.02 -5.46 -11.10
C GLY A 97 0.52 -5.36 -11.43
N LYS A 98 -0.38 -5.92 -10.60
CA LYS A 98 -1.85 -5.80 -10.76
C LYS A 98 -2.47 -4.63 -10.00
N LEU A 99 -1.68 -3.85 -9.26
CA LEU A 99 -2.17 -2.71 -8.48
C LEU A 99 -2.76 -1.66 -9.42
N LYS A 100 -4.03 -1.29 -9.20
CA LYS A 100 -4.75 -0.30 -10.01
C LYS A 100 -4.96 1.00 -9.26
N ARG A 101 -5.13 0.93 -7.94
CA ARG A 101 -5.49 2.07 -7.08
C ARG A 101 -4.64 2.10 -5.83
N LEU A 102 -4.02 3.24 -5.57
CA LEU A 102 -3.14 3.47 -4.42
C LEU A 102 -3.57 4.72 -3.64
N HIS A 103 -3.85 4.58 -2.35
CA HIS A 103 -4.18 5.71 -1.48
C HIS A 103 -3.01 6.01 -0.54
N LEU A 104 -2.61 7.28 -0.46
CA LEU A 104 -1.42 7.76 0.25
C LEU A 104 -1.69 9.10 1.00
N LYS A 105 -2.95 9.50 1.18
CA LYS A 105 -3.32 10.72 1.91
C LYS A 105 -2.79 10.67 3.35
N GLY A 106 -2.37 11.82 3.89
CA GLY A 106 -1.92 11.91 5.27
C GLY A 106 -0.53 11.32 5.52
N ASN A 107 0.29 11.21 4.47
CA ASN A 107 1.68 10.78 4.55
C ASN A 107 2.64 11.97 4.27
N PRO A 108 3.84 11.99 4.87
CA PRO A 108 4.83 13.07 4.71
C PRO A 108 5.58 13.03 3.35
N ILE A 109 4.84 12.98 2.24
CA ILE A 109 5.38 12.98 0.87
C ILE A 109 5.57 14.42 0.41
N LYS A 110 6.80 14.82 0.09
CA LYS A 110 7.14 16.22 -0.26
C LYS A 110 7.07 16.50 -1.76
N GLY A 111 6.96 15.45 -2.58
CA GLY A 111 6.64 15.56 -4.00
C GLY A 111 7.69 14.96 -4.93
N GLU A 112 8.96 14.91 -4.51
CA GLU A 112 10.05 14.29 -5.28
C GLU A 112 9.78 12.80 -5.50
N GLY A 113 9.25 12.11 -4.49
CA GLY A 113 8.95 10.68 -4.54
C GLY A 113 7.82 10.33 -5.52
N ILE A 114 6.98 11.30 -5.89
CA ILE A 114 5.90 11.09 -6.87
C ILE A 114 6.49 10.76 -8.25
N LEU A 115 7.67 11.31 -8.57
CA LEU A 115 8.36 11.03 -9.82
C LEU A 115 8.69 9.54 -9.95
N TYR A 116 8.94 8.83 -8.85
CA TYR A 116 9.14 7.38 -8.89
C TYR A 116 7.87 6.65 -9.31
N LEU A 117 6.70 7.04 -8.80
CA LEU A 117 5.43 6.44 -9.22
C LEU A 117 5.13 6.73 -10.70
N PHE A 118 5.48 7.92 -11.20
CA PHE A 118 5.28 8.26 -12.60
C PHE A 118 6.12 7.43 -13.56
N ASN A 119 7.35 7.11 -13.16
CA ASN A 119 8.32 6.38 -13.96
C ASN A 119 8.41 4.89 -13.59
N SER A 120 7.49 4.38 -12.77
CA SER A 120 7.52 2.98 -12.34
C SER A 120 7.31 2.04 -13.52
N GLU A 121 8.28 1.15 -13.73
CA GLU A 121 8.20 0.06 -14.71
C GLU A 121 7.54 -1.21 -14.14
N THR A 122 7.40 -1.29 -12.81
CA THR A 122 6.83 -2.47 -12.12
C THR A 122 5.33 -2.31 -11.87
N LEU A 123 4.86 -1.10 -11.53
CA LEU A 123 3.45 -0.78 -11.31
C LEU A 123 2.71 -0.53 -12.64
N VAL A 124 2.82 -1.47 -13.58
CA VAL A 124 2.37 -1.32 -14.97
C VAL A 124 0.87 -1.04 -15.10
N ASN A 125 0.05 -1.57 -14.18
CA ASN A 125 -1.40 -1.40 -14.16
C ASN A 125 -1.89 -0.27 -13.25
N LEU A 126 -1.00 0.49 -12.60
CA LEU A 126 -1.42 1.58 -11.72
C LEU A 126 -2.15 2.64 -12.54
N ALA A 127 -3.43 2.82 -12.26
CA ALA A 127 -4.31 3.70 -13.00
C ALA A 127 -4.60 4.98 -12.21
N THR A 128 -4.68 4.90 -10.89
CA THR A 128 -4.96 6.05 -10.03
C THR A 128 -4.18 5.99 -8.73
N PHE A 129 -3.71 7.14 -8.27
CA PHE A 129 -3.27 7.30 -6.89
C PHE A 129 -3.77 8.60 -6.27
N GLN A 130 -3.89 8.64 -4.94
CA GLN A 130 -4.37 9.80 -4.19
C GLN A 130 -3.35 10.21 -3.12
N LEU A 131 -2.89 11.45 -3.14
CA LEU A 131 -1.98 12.03 -2.14
C LEU A 131 -2.62 13.12 -1.28
N ASN A 132 -3.71 13.71 -1.77
CA ASN A 132 -4.43 14.81 -1.15
C ASN A 132 -5.92 14.67 -1.48
N GLU A 133 -6.70 15.76 -1.41
CA GLU A 133 -8.14 15.70 -1.69
C GLU A 133 -8.47 15.24 -3.12
N GLY A 134 -7.54 15.34 -4.08
CA GLY A 134 -7.74 14.94 -5.47
C GLY A 134 -7.03 13.66 -5.89
N TRP A 135 -7.40 13.17 -7.07
CA TRP A 135 -6.86 11.97 -7.68
C TRP A 135 -5.88 12.28 -8.79
N THR A 136 -4.75 11.61 -8.81
CA THR A 136 -3.89 11.55 -10.00
C THR A 136 -4.24 10.32 -10.81
N CYS A 137 -4.61 10.51 -12.08
CA CYS A 137 -5.05 9.45 -12.97
C CYS A 137 -4.10 9.29 -14.15
N LYS A 138 -3.78 8.05 -14.52
CA LYS A 138 -3.06 7.72 -15.75
C LYS A 138 -4.01 7.86 -16.94
N LYS A 139 -3.62 8.66 -17.93
CA LYS A 139 -4.31 8.84 -19.22
C LYS A 139 -3.37 8.45 -20.36
N LYS A 140 -3.90 8.38 -21.58
CA LYS A 140 -3.11 8.07 -22.79
C LYS A 140 -1.90 9.02 -22.95
N GLU A 141 -2.07 10.29 -22.58
CA GLU A 141 -1.04 11.34 -22.69
C GLU A 141 -0.17 11.48 -21.43
N GLY A 142 -0.25 10.53 -20.49
CA GLY A 142 0.46 10.57 -19.21
C GLY A 142 -0.45 10.89 -18.01
N TRP A 143 0.17 11.28 -16.91
CA TRP A 143 -0.52 11.50 -15.63
C TRP A 143 -1.22 12.86 -15.59
N ARG A 144 -2.42 12.89 -14.98
CA ARG A 144 -3.24 14.10 -14.80
C ARG A 144 -3.82 14.14 -13.41
N TYR A 145 -3.65 15.25 -12.72
CA TYR A 145 -4.31 15.52 -11.45
C TYR A 145 -5.76 15.97 -11.69
N LYS A 146 -6.68 15.48 -10.85
CA LYS A 146 -8.10 15.82 -10.81
C LYS A 146 -8.48 16.18 -9.37
N PRO A 147 -8.69 17.46 -9.04
CA PRO A 147 -9.17 17.83 -7.71
C PRO A 147 -10.58 17.26 -7.48
N GLN A 148 -10.90 16.93 -6.22
CA GLN A 148 -12.26 16.62 -5.81
C GLN A 148 -12.94 17.96 -5.45
N ILE A 149 -13.97 18.33 -6.22
CA ILE A 149 -14.78 19.54 -6.03
C ILE A 149 -15.87 19.24 -5.00
#